data_AF-A0A416DZ00-F1
#
_entry.id   AF-A0A416DZ00-F1
#
_cell.length_a   1.000
_cell.length_b   1.000
_cell.length_c   1.000
_cell.angle_alpha   90.00
_cell.angle_beta   90.00
_cell.angle_gamma   90.00
#
_symmetry.space_group_name_H-M   'P 1'
#
loop_
_entity.id
_entity.type
_entity.pdbx_description
1 polymer ?
#
loop_
_entity_poly.entity_id
_entity_poly.type
_entity_poly.pdbx_seq_one_letter_code
_entity_poly.pdbx_strand_id
1 'polypeptide(L)'
;MSDKEIISLFNERSEQAISKTSDKYKNLCFKIANNILNDKRDSEECVSDTWLALWNNIPPKSPNPLKAYICRIVKNLSLKRYEYNSAGKRKSEYEVSLDELNDCLDKNNDTLKQIEQKQLIETINVFLKKLPKEKRILFIRRYWFMESVKQLAKDYGISETGISMRLSRIRSELKSHLIKEGYYD
;
A
#
# COMPACT_ATOMS: atom_id res chain seq x y z
N MET A 1 -16.36 3.76 -17.18
CA MET A 1 -15.11 4.02 -17.90
C MET A 1 -14.00 3.07 -17.42
N SER A 2 -13.37 2.39 -18.36
CA SER A 2 -12.26 1.46 -18.18
C SER A 2 -10.93 2.17 -17.97
N ASP A 3 -9.91 1.43 -17.53
CA ASP A 3 -8.57 1.99 -17.31
C ASP A 3 -7.89 2.38 -18.63
N LYS A 4 -8.13 1.61 -19.70
CA LYS A 4 -7.58 1.89 -21.03
C LYS A 4 -8.10 3.22 -21.58
N GLU A 5 -9.41 3.47 -21.44
CA GLU A 5 -10.01 4.74 -21.88
C GLU A 5 -9.44 5.92 -21.08
N ILE A 6 -9.24 5.77 -19.76
CA ILE A 6 -8.66 6.84 -18.92
C ILE A 6 -7.22 7.15 -19.38
N ILE A 7 -6.42 6.11 -19.68
CA ILE A 7 -5.06 6.28 -20.20
C ILE A 7 -5.09 6.99 -21.56
N SER A 8 -6.04 6.69 -22.45
CA SER A 8 -6.20 7.40 -23.73
C SER A 8 -6.39 8.90 -23.51
N LEU A 9 -7.28 9.30 -22.60
CA LEU A 9 -7.50 10.71 -22.28
C LEU A 9 -6.22 11.42 -21.79
N PHE A 10 -5.39 10.75 -20.98
CA PHE A 10 -4.10 11.32 -20.56
C PHE A 10 -3.13 11.45 -21.75
N ASN A 11 -3.05 10.45 -22.62
CA ASN A 11 -2.22 10.48 -23.83
C ASN A 11 -2.62 11.63 -24.77
N GLU A 12 -3.92 11.89 -24.88
CA GLU A 12 -4.50 12.97 -25.68
C GLU A 12 -4.43 14.35 -24.99
N ARG A 13 -3.89 14.42 -23.76
CA ARG A 13 -3.88 15.65 -22.94
C ARG A 13 -5.29 16.25 -22.77
N SER A 14 -6.30 15.41 -22.70
CA SER A 14 -7.68 15.84 -22.45
C SER A 14 -7.88 16.19 -20.97
N GLU A 15 -8.40 17.38 -20.69
CA GLU A 15 -8.73 17.80 -19.31
C GLU A 15 -9.71 16.85 -18.60
N GLN A 16 -10.52 16.11 -19.37
CA GLN A 16 -11.42 15.09 -18.84
C GLN A 16 -10.68 13.93 -18.16
N ALA A 17 -9.39 13.72 -18.47
CA ALA A 17 -8.58 12.66 -17.87
C ALA A 17 -8.60 12.72 -16.33
N ILE A 18 -8.43 13.93 -15.77
CA ILE A 18 -8.42 14.13 -14.32
C ILE A 18 -9.80 13.85 -13.73
N SER A 19 -10.86 14.42 -14.31
CA SER A 19 -12.24 14.22 -13.83
C SER A 19 -12.62 12.74 -13.84
N LYS A 20 -12.39 12.03 -14.95
CA LYS A 20 -12.73 10.60 -15.08
C LYS A 20 -11.89 9.70 -14.18
N THR A 21 -10.63 10.07 -13.93
CA THR A 21 -9.79 9.36 -12.97
C THR A 21 -10.30 9.57 -11.55
N SER A 22 -10.61 10.81 -11.19
CA SER A 22 -11.15 11.17 -9.87
C SER A 22 -12.47 10.45 -9.59
N ASP A 23 -13.42 10.46 -10.53
CA ASP A 23 -14.71 9.77 -10.40
C ASP A 23 -14.54 8.30 -10.03
N LYS A 24 -13.55 7.64 -10.63
CA LYS A 24 -13.30 6.20 -10.44
C LYS A 24 -12.47 5.90 -9.20
N TYR A 25 -11.47 6.72 -8.88
CA TYR A 25 -10.41 6.36 -7.94
C TYR A 25 -10.31 7.24 -6.69
N LYS A 26 -11.00 8.38 -6.62
CA LYS A 26 -10.86 9.33 -5.49
C LYS A 26 -11.08 8.69 -4.12
N ASN A 27 -12.12 7.86 -3.97
CA ASN A 27 -12.44 7.23 -2.68
C ASN A 27 -11.35 6.24 -2.25
N LEU A 28 -10.77 5.50 -3.20
CA LEU A 28 -9.68 4.58 -2.94
C LEU A 28 -8.40 5.36 -2.56
N CYS A 29 -8.05 6.39 -3.33
CA CYS A 29 -6.88 7.22 -3.06
C CYS A 29 -7.00 7.91 -1.70
N PHE A 30 -8.16 8.49 -1.40
CA PHE A 30 -8.45 9.13 -0.13
C PHE A 30 -8.35 8.13 1.02
N LYS A 31 -8.91 6.92 0.89
CA LYS A 31 -8.80 5.88 1.92
C LYS A 31 -7.34 5.53 2.22
N ILE A 32 -6.52 5.34 1.18
CA ILE A 32 -5.10 5.03 1.34
C ILE A 32 -4.36 6.18 2.03
N ALA A 33 -4.55 7.41 1.55
CA ALA A 33 -3.91 8.59 2.12
C ALA A 33 -4.31 8.80 3.58
N ASN A 34 -5.60 8.67 3.88
CA ASN A 34 -6.14 8.88 5.22
C ASN A 34 -5.71 7.79 6.21
N ASN A 35 -5.53 6.54 5.75
CA ASN A 35 -4.96 5.49 6.59
C ASN A 35 -3.51 5.81 7.03
N ILE A 36 -2.75 6.53 6.19
CA ILE A 36 -1.36 6.89 6.47
C ILE A 36 -1.29 8.19 7.28
N LEU A 37 -2.00 9.22 6.86
CA LEU A 37 -1.87 10.58 7.39
C LEU A 37 -2.75 10.84 8.61
N ASN A 38 -3.91 10.16 8.70
CA ASN A 38 -4.95 10.42 9.70
C ASN A 38 -5.33 11.92 9.80
N ASP A 39 -5.21 12.65 8.68
CA ASP A 39 -5.59 14.05 8.53
C ASP A 39 -6.32 14.21 7.20
N LYS A 40 -7.57 14.69 7.27
CA LYS A 40 -8.43 14.80 6.11
C LYS A 40 -7.88 15.77 5.07
N ARG A 41 -7.34 16.92 5.48
CA ARG A 41 -6.88 17.98 4.57
C ARG A 41 -5.62 17.53 3.84
N ASP A 42 -4.66 16.99 4.57
CA ASP A 42 -3.43 16.46 3.97
C ASP A 42 -3.74 15.27 3.04
N SER A 43 -4.75 14.47 3.38
CA SER A 43 -5.21 13.37 2.52
C SER A 43 -5.83 13.87 1.22
N GLU A 44 -6.69 14.89 1.26
CA GLU A 44 -7.29 15.52 0.07
C GLU A 44 -6.23 16.18 -0.82
N GLU A 45 -5.21 16.81 -0.20
CA GLU A 45 -4.05 17.37 -0.92
C GLU A 45 -3.27 16.26 -1.63
N CYS A 46 -2.91 15.17 -0.94
CA CYS A 46 -2.19 14.04 -1.55
C CYS A 46 -2.96 13.37 -2.70
N VAL A 47 -4.30 13.32 -2.62
CA VAL A 47 -5.16 12.83 -3.72
C VAL A 47 -5.07 13.78 -4.91
N SER A 48 -5.07 15.09 -4.68
CA SER A 48 -4.96 16.10 -5.74
C SER A 48 -3.58 16.05 -6.41
N ASP A 49 -2.51 15.93 -5.62
CA ASP A 49 -1.14 15.74 -6.09
C ASP A 49 -0.98 14.44 -6.88
N THR A 50 -1.75 13.40 -6.55
CA THR A 50 -1.77 12.15 -7.32
C THR A 50 -2.26 12.39 -8.75
N TRP A 51 -3.29 13.22 -8.95
CA TRP A 51 -3.78 13.56 -10.29
C TRP A 51 -2.77 14.37 -11.09
N LEU A 52 -2.12 15.34 -10.45
CA LEU A 52 -1.05 16.12 -11.06
C LEU A 52 0.14 15.21 -11.44
N ALA A 53 0.49 14.27 -10.57
CA ALA A 53 1.55 13.30 -10.85
C ALA A 53 1.20 12.40 -12.05
N LEU A 54 -0.04 11.91 -12.14
CA LEU A 54 -0.49 11.15 -13.33
C LEU A 54 -0.41 11.99 -14.60
N TRP A 55 -0.92 13.21 -14.55
CA TRP A 55 -0.86 14.16 -15.67
C TRP A 55 0.59 14.36 -16.14
N ASN A 56 1.52 14.60 -15.21
CA ASN A 56 2.91 14.85 -15.56
C ASN A 56 3.67 13.61 -16.07
N ASN A 57 3.20 12.40 -15.74
CA ASN A 57 3.92 11.15 -16.04
C ASN A 57 3.33 10.34 -17.20
N ILE A 58 2.07 10.60 -17.57
CA ILE A 58 1.36 9.94 -18.66
C ILE A 58 1.02 11.01 -19.70
N PRO A 59 1.58 10.95 -20.92
CA PRO A 59 2.67 10.08 -21.42
C PRO A 59 4.09 10.50 -20.90
N PRO A 60 5.13 9.65 -21.02
CA PRO A 60 5.21 8.41 -21.83
C PRO A 60 4.83 7.12 -21.09
N LYS A 61 4.55 7.16 -19.78
CA LYS A 61 4.17 5.94 -19.07
C LYS A 61 2.78 5.48 -19.51
N SER A 62 2.60 4.17 -19.69
CA SER A 62 1.30 3.54 -19.99
C SER A 62 1.06 2.38 -19.02
N PRO A 63 0.68 2.68 -17.77
CA PRO A 63 0.61 1.69 -16.70
C PRO A 63 -0.50 0.67 -16.92
N ASN A 64 -0.20 -0.62 -16.74
CA ASN A 64 -1.20 -1.69 -16.75
C ASN A 64 -0.93 -2.67 -15.60
N PRO A 65 -1.80 -2.75 -14.57
CA PRO A 65 -3.07 -2.03 -14.42
C PRO A 65 -2.89 -0.59 -13.88
N LEU A 66 -3.71 0.35 -14.37
CA LEU A 66 -3.71 1.75 -13.93
C LEU A 66 -3.96 1.86 -12.41
N LYS A 67 -4.92 1.07 -11.89
CA LYS A 67 -5.25 1.05 -10.47
C LYS A 67 -4.01 0.84 -9.56
N ALA A 68 -3.15 -0.11 -9.89
CA ALA A 68 -1.96 -0.39 -9.08
C ALA A 68 -0.95 0.78 -9.12
N TYR A 69 -0.82 1.41 -10.29
CA TYR A 69 0.03 2.56 -10.48
C TYR A 69 -0.45 3.78 -9.66
N ILE A 70 -1.75 4.07 -9.70
CA ILE A 70 -2.37 5.13 -8.88
C ILE A 70 -2.16 4.86 -7.38
N CYS A 71 -2.45 3.63 -6.92
CA CYS A 71 -2.25 3.25 -5.52
C CYS A 71 -0.80 3.46 -5.06
N ARG A 72 0.18 3.17 -5.91
CA ARG A 72 1.61 3.41 -5.61
C ARG A 72 1.91 4.90 -5.49
N ILE A 73 1.40 5.74 -6.39
CA ILE A 73 1.64 7.18 -6.36
C ILE A 73 1.07 7.79 -5.09
N VAL A 74 -0.23 7.57 -4.81
CA VAL A 74 -0.87 8.17 -3.63
C VAL A 74 -0.22 7.69 -2.34
N LYS A 75 0.15 6.41 -2.25
CA LYS A 75 0.88 5.87 -1.10
C LYS A 75 2.22 6.59 -0.90
N ASN A 76 3.02 6.73 -1.96
CA ASN A 76 4.32 7.38 -1.88
C ASN A 76 4.22 8.86 -1.50
N LEU A 77 3.25 9.59 -2.07
CA LEU A 77 3.00 10.98 -1.71
C LEU A 77 2.55 11.12 -0.25
N SER A 78 1.67 10.23 0.20
CA SER A 78 1.18 10.21 1.58
C SER A 78 2.30 9.86 2.57
N LEU A 79 3.20 8.93 2.23
CA LEU A 79 4.36 8.61 3.06
C LEU A 79 5.33 9.79 3.14
N LYS A 80 5.61 10.45 2.02
CA LYS A 80 6.46 11.66 2.01
C LYS A 80 5.87 12.78 2.86
N ARG A 81 4.54 13.00 2.77
CA ARG A 81 3.83 13.97 3.60
C ARG A 81 3.83 13.54 5.07
N TYR A 82 3.67 12.25 5.34
CA TYR A 82 3.75 11.70 6.67
C TYR A 82 5.11 11.94 7.31
N GLU A 83 6.21 11.64 6.61
CA GLU A 83 7.58 11.91 7.08
C GLU A 83 7.81 13.39 7.37
N TYR A 84 7.33 14.27 6.48
CA TYR A 84 7.38 15.72 6.67
C TYR A 84 6.61 16.18 7.93
N ASN A 85 5.42 15.63 8.16
CA ASN A 85 4.57 15.95 9.32
C ASN A 85 5.07 15.32 10.64
N SER A 86 5.67 14.13 10.57
CA SER A 86 5.97 13.27 11.72
C SER A 86 7.26 13.62 12.44
N ALA A 87 8.01 14.63 11.94
CA ALA A 87 8.96 15.38 12.76
C ALA A 87 8.33 15.90 14.08
N GLY A 88 6.99 15.92 14.20
CA GLY A 88 6.23 16.35 15.38
C GLY A 88 5.40 15.31 16.14
N LYS A 89 5.61 13.98 16.00
CA LYS A 89 4.90 12.89 16.73
C LYS A 89 3.39 12.76 16.46
N ARG A 90 2.99 11.88 15.55
CA ARG A 90 1.62 11.32 15.48
C ARG A 90 1.71 9.81 15.26
N LYS A 91 0.95 9.01 16.02
CA LYS A 91 0.81 7.57 15.75
C LYS A 91 -0.23 7.34 14.66
N SER A 92 0.18 6.80 13.52
CA SER A 92 -0.68 6.45 12.39
C SER A 92 -0.94 4.95 12.29
N GLU A 93 -1.97 4.53 11.53
CA GLU A 93 -2.18 3.11 11.22
C GLU A 93 -1.02 2.53 10.40
N TYR A 94 -0.32 3.39 9.64
CA TYR A 94 0.94 3.06 9.01
C TYR A 94 1.98 2.58 10.02
N GLU A 95 2.26 3.34 11.09
CA GLU A 95 3.19 2.93 12.15
C GLU A 95 2.78 1.60 12.80
N VAL A 96 1.51 1.45 13.17
CA VAL A 96 1.02 0.20 13.78
C VAL A 96 1.22 -0.99 12.84
N SER A 97 0.90 -0.84 11.55
CA SER A 97 1.08 -1.91 10.56
C SER A 97 2.55 -2.24 10.28
N LEU A 98 3.45 -1.24 10.37
CA LEU A 98 4.88 -1.44 10.24
C LEU A 98 5.45 -2.16 11.45
N ASP A 99 5.08 -1.75 12.67
CA ASP A 99 5.51 -2.40 13.91
C ASP A 99 5.12 -3.88 13.91
N GLU A 100 3.92 -4.21 13.42
CA GLU A 100 3.50 -5.59 13.23
C GLU A 100 4.42 -6.39 12.27
N LEU A 101 4.94 -5.75 11.22
CA LEU A 101 5.86 -6.40 10.27
C LEU A 101 7.30 -6.43 10.77
N ASN A 102 7.71 -5.48 11.60
CA ASN A 102 9.06 -5.45 12.17
C ASN A 102 9.33 -6.69 13.03
N ASP A 103 8.31 -7.32 13.63
CA ASP A 103 8.45 -8.61 14.31
C ASP A 103 8.85 -9.77 13.37
N CYS A 104 8.61 -9.59 12.06
CA CYS A 104 9.01 -10.53 11.02
C CYS A 104 10.42 -10.26 10.49
N LEU A 105 10.98 -9.06 10.69
CA LEU A 105 12.27 -8.63 10.16
C LEU A 105 13.32 -8.60 11.28
N ASP A 106 14.56 -9.03 10.98
CA ASP A 106 15.63 -8.95 11.97
C ASP A 106 16.10 -7.51 12.16
N LYS A 107 16.26 -7.08 13.41
CA LYS A 107 16.62 -5.70 13.76
C LYS A 107 18.06 -5.33 13.40
N ASN A 108 18.87 -6.30 12.99
CA ASN A 108 20.32 -6.14 12.77
C ASN A 108 20.73 -5.99 11.30
N ASN A 109 19.81 -6.11 10.34
CA ASN A 109 20.13 -6.07 8.91
C ASN A 109 19.89 -4.69 8.28
N ASP A 110 20.45 -3.65 8.90
CA ASP A 110 20.29 -2.25 8.49
C ASP A 110 21.03 -1.89 7.18
N THR A 111 21.60 -2.88 6.49
CA THR A 111 22.37 -2.64 5.25
C THR A 111 22.11 -3.68 4.16
N LEU A 112 20.85 -4.00 3.86
CA LEU A 112 20.56 -4.83 2.68
C LEU A 112 20.94 -4.05 1.41
N LYS A 113 21.99 -4.48 0.70
CA LYS A 113 22.41 -3.91 -0.59
C LYS A 113 21.26 -4.03 -1.60
N GLN A 114 21.23 -3.19 -2.63
CA GLN A 114 20.12 -3.17 -3.62
C GLN A 114 19.79 -4.55 -4.24
N ILE A 115 20.78 -5.44 -4.33
CA ILE A 115 20.60 -6.83 -4.81
C ILE A 115 19.81 -7.66 -3.78
N GLU A 116 20.17 -7.58 -2.50
CA GLU A 116 19.51 -8.29 -1.40
C GLU A 116 18.07 -7.80 -1.20
N GLN A 117 17.80 -6.52 -1.43
CA GLN A 117 16.43 -5.98 -1.42
C GLN A 117 15.55 -6.57 -2.53
N LYS A 118 16.09 -6.73 -3.75
CA LYS A 118 15.36 -7.35 -4.87
C LYS A 118 15.03 -8.81 -4.56
N GLN A 119 16.00 -9.55 -4.05
CA GLN A 119 15.80 -10.94 -3.63
C GLN A 119 14.74 -11.04 -2.54
N LEU A 120 14.79 -10.18 -1.52
CA LEU A 120 13.79 -10.16 -0.45
C LEU A 120 12.37 -9.90 -0.99
N ILE A 121 12.24 -8.93 -1.90
CA ILE A 121 10.96 -8.63 -2.57
C ILE A 121 10.47 -9.86 -3.34
N GLU A 122 11.34 -10.55 -4.06
CA GLU A 122 10.99 -11.78 -4.79
C GLU A 122 10.54 -12.90 -3.85
N THR A 123 11.25 -13.13 -2.75
CA THR A 123 10.89 -14.11 -1.72
C THR A 123 9.52 -13.80 -1.13
N ILE A 124 9.25 -12.55 -0.74
CA ILE A 124 7.93 -12.14 -0.23
C ILE A 124 6.85 -12.35 -1.29
N ASN A 125 7.12 -12.04 -2.56
CA ASN A 125 6.17 -12.28 -3.64
C ASN A 125 5.87 -13.76 -3.85
N VAL A 126 6.87 -14.65 -3.71
CA VAL A 126 6.69 -16.10 -3.77
C VAL A 126 5.81 -16.57 -2.60
N PHE A 127 6.07 -16.10 -1.38
CA PHE A 127 5.22 -16.37 -0.22
C PHE A 127 3.76 -15.96 -0.47
N LEU A 128 3.54 -14.72 -0.88
CA LEU A 128 2.21 -14.20 -1.15
C LEU A 128 1.50 -15.04 -2.21
N LYS A 129 2.19 -15.46 -3.28
CA LYS A 129 1.65 -16.34 -4.33
C LYS A 129 1.23 -17.73 -3.81
N LYS A 130 1.87 -18.24 -2.77
CA LYS A 130 1.53 -19.53 -2.13
C LYS A 130 0.37 -19.41 -1.14
N LEU A 131 0.12 -18.23 -0.58
CA LEU A 131 -1.01 -18.03 0.33
C LEU A 131 -2.36 -18.27 -0.37
N PRO A 132 -3.31 -18.92 0.33
CA PRO A 132 -4.73 -18.92 -0.05
C PRO A 132 -5.23 -17.50 -0.32
N LYS A 133 -6.12 -17.36 -1.31
CA LYS A 133 -6.61 -16.06 -1.80
C LYS A 133 -7.10 -15.15 -0.66
N GLU A 134 -7.92 -15.68 0.24
CA GLU A 134 -8.46 -14.92 1.38
C GLU A 134 -7.35 -14.40 2.33
N LYS A 135 -6.36 -15.24 2.66
CA LYS A 135 -5.21 -14.83 3.48
C LYS A 135 -4.40 -13.74 2.79
N ARG A 136 -4.15 -13.89 1.48
CA ARG A 136 -3.42 -12.90 0.68
C ARG A 136 -4.15 -11.56 0.63
N ILE A 137 -5.47 -11.57 0.41
CA ILE A 137 -6.28 -10.35 0.38
C ILE A 137 -6.22 -9.66 1.74
N LEU A 138 -6.41 -10.40 2.84
CA LEU A 138 -6.33 -9.84 4.20
C LEU A 138 -4.96 -9.21 4.47
N PHE A 139 -3.88 -9.90 4.10
CA PHE A 139 -2.50 -9.41 4.26
C PHE A 139 -2.25 -8.12 3.45
N ILE A 140 -2.65 -8.09 2.18
CA ILE A 140 -2.50 -6.89 1.33
C ILE A 140 -3.33 -5.73 1.89
N ARG A 141 -4.56 -5.97 2.32
CA ARG A 141 -5.40 -4.92 2.91
C ARG A 141 -4.78 -4.33 4.18
N ARG A 142 -4.24 -5.17 5.05
CA ARG A 142 -3.56 -4.73 6.27
C ARG A 142 -2.26 -3.96 5.97
N TYR A 143 -1.35 -4.56 5.19
CA TYR A 143 0.04 -4.10 5.11
C TYR A 143 0.39 -3.31 3.85
N TRP A 144 -0.39 -3.45 2.77
CA TRP A 144 -0.20 -2.63 1.58
C TRP A 144 -1.06 -1.37 1.62
N PHE A 145 -2.33 -1.51 2.03
CA PHE A 145 -3.31 -0.43 2.08
C PHE A 145 -3.47 0.22 3.48
N MET A 146 -2.74 -0.27 4.48
CA MET A 146 -2.76 0.24 5.87
C MET A 146 -4.16 0.29 6.47
N GLU A 147 -5.04 -0.65 6.11
CA GLU A 147 -6.38 -0.70 6.71
C GLU A 147 -6.31 -1.16 8.16
N SER A 148 -7.05 -0.48 9.04
CA SER A 148 -7.10 -0.81 10.47
C SER A 148 -7.78 -2.15 10.71
N VAL A 149 -7.38 -2.83 11.79
CA VAL A 149 -8.00 -4.08 12.25
C VAL A 149 -9.51 -3.89 12.45
N LYS A 150 -9.93 -2.75 13.00
CA LYS A 150 -11.33 -2.36 13.17
C LYS A 150 -12.10 -2.34 11.85
N GLN A 151 -11.54 -1.73 10.81
CA GLN A 151 -12.19 -1.69 9.49
C GLN A 151 -12.25 -3.08 8.85
N LEU A 152 -11.18 -3.87 8.98
CA LEU A 152 -11.15 -5.24 8.50
C LEU A 152 -12.18 -6.11 9.22
N ALA A 153 -12.30 -5.99 10.54
CA ALA A 153 -13.28 -6.73 11.34
C ALA A 153 -14.71 -6.48 10.83
N LYS A 154 -15.04 -5.21 10.59
CA LYS A 154 -16.32 -4.80 9.99
C LYS A 154 -16.54 -5.42 8.62
N ASP A 155 -15.55 -5.35 7.73
CA ASP A 155 -15.69 -5.80 6.34
C ASP A 155 -15.75 -7.32 6.20
N TYR A 156 -15.13 -8.06 7.12
CA TYR A 156 -15.14 -9.54 7.15
C TYR A 156 -16.26 -10.10 8.05
N GLY A 157 -16.98 -9.25 8.80
CA GLY A 157 -18.06 -9.68 9.69
C GLY A 157 -17.59 -10.52 10.89
N ILE A 158 -16.37 -10.29 11.38
CA ILE A 158 -15.81 -11.01 12.55
C ILE A 158 -15.22 -10.03 13.57
N SER A 159 -14.85 -10.52 14.75
CA SER A 159 -14.25 -9.66 15.78
C SER A 159 -12.85 -9.15 15.39
N GLU A 160 -12.46 -8.01 15.97
CA GLU A 160 -11.10 -7.45 15.84
C GLU A 160 -10.04 -8.47 16.28
N THR A 161 -10.28 -9.16 17.41
CA THR A 161 -9.42 -10.27 17.86
C THR A 161 -9.31 -11.38 16.82
N GLY A 162 -10.40 -11.72 16.14
CA GLY A 162 -10.42 -12.71 15.06
C GLY A 162 -9.53 -12.31 13.88
N ILE A 163 -9.57 -11.04 13.47
CA ILE A 163 -8.68 -10.50 12.44
C ILE A 163 -7.23 -10.52 12.92
N SER A 164 -6.95 -10.03 14.12
CA SER A 164 -5.59 -9.99 14.69
C SER A 164 -4.96 -11.38 14.75
N MET A 165 -5.72 -12.40 15.16
CA MET A 165 -5.24 -13.79 15.16
C MET A 165 -4.94 -14.30 13.75
N ARG A 166 -5.78 -13.99 12.75
CA ARG A 166 -5.53 -14.39 11.36
C ARG A 166 -4.27 -13.71 10.80
N LEU A 167 -4.10 -12.41 11.05
CA LEU A 167 -2.92 -11.64 10.65
C LEU A 167 -1.66 -12.16 11.33
N SER A 168 -1.72 -12.43 12.64
CA SER A 168 -0.60 -13.01 13.39
C SER A 168 -0.15 -14.35 12.80
N ARG A 169 -1.08 -15.26 12.47
CA ARG A 169 -0.74 -16.54 11.82
C ARG A 169 -0.07 -16.33 10.46
N ILE A 170 -0.57 -15.40 9.63
CA ILE A 170 0.06 -15.10 8.34
C ILE A 170 1.48 -14.54 8.54
N ARG A 171 1.68 -13.67 9.54
CA ARG A 171 3.02 -13.16 9.89
C ARG A 171 3.96 -14.26 10.37
N SER A 172 3.49 -15.20 11.18
CA SER A 172 4.28 -16.37 11.57
C SER A 172 4.66 -17.24 10.36
N GLU A 173 3.72 -17.48 9.44
CA GLU A 173 4.00 -18.20 8.18
C GLU A 173 5.04 -17.48 7.33
N LEU A 174 4.96 -16.14 7.22
CA LEU A 174 5.95 -15.32 6.52
C LEU A 174 7.33 -15.43 7.18
N LYS A 175 7.41 -15.28 8.50
CA LYS A 175 8.67 -15.40 9.26
C LYS A 175 9.32 -16.75 9.04
N SER A 176 8.56 -17.85 9.17
CA SER A 176 9.06 -19.20 8.89
C SER A 176 9.51 -19.38 7.44
N HIS A 177 8.86 -18.73 6.48
CA HIS A 177 9.30 -18.78 5.09
C HIS A 177 10.63 -18.05 4.90
N LEU A 178 10.79 -16.87 5.48
CA LEU A 178 12.02 -16.08 5.37
C LEU A 178 13.22 -16.76 6.08
N ILE A 179 13.01 -17.42 7.23
CA ILE A 179 14.05 -18.24 7.89
C ILE A 179 14.54 -19.34 6.93
N LYS A 180 13.63 -20.07 6.29
CA LYS A 180 13.98 -21.15 5.36
C LYS A 180 14.76 -20.67 4.14
N GLU A 181 14.55 -19.44 3.72
CA GLU A 181 15.20 -18.82 2.57
C GLU A 181 16.52 -18.12 2.97
N GLY A 182 16.97 -18.27 4.22
CA GLY A 182 18.27 -17.81 4.69
C GLY A 182 18.34 -16.31 5.05
N TYR A 183 17.19 -15.66 5.25
CA TYR A 183 17.17 -14.26 5.69
C TYR A 183 17.37 -14.08 7.20
N TYR A 184 17.27 -15.17 7.97
CA TYR A 184 17.33 -15.20 9.44
C TYR A 184 18.04 -16.48 9.92
N ASP A 185 18.65 -16.38 11.11
CA ASP A 185 19.15 -17.52 11.91
C ASP A 185 18.09 -18.06 12.88
#